data_AF-A0A7K0ITP8-F1
#
_entry.id   AF-A0A7K0ITP8-F1
#
_cell.length_a   1.000
_cell.length_b   1.000
_cell.length_c   1.000
_cell.angle_alpha   90.00
_cell.angle_beta   90.00
_cell.angle_gamma   90.00
#
_symmetry.space_group_name_H-M   'P 1'
#
loop_
_entity.id
_entity.type
_entity.pdbx_description
1 polymer ?
#
loop_
_entity_poly.entity_id
_entity_poly.type
_entity_poly.pdbx_seq_one_letter_code
_entity_poly.pdbx_strand_id
1 'polypeptide(L)' 'MYAKFPYYSIAQMYALSLNTPVAIMLGGDQLYWVVDQQKEFEYERIGCSLLSHAC' A
#
# COMPACT_ATOMS: atom_id res chain seq x y z
N MET A 1 -9.23 -5.71 -1.98
CA MET A 1 -8.39 -6.69 -1.27
C MET A 1 -7.23 -5.93 -0.65
N TYR A 2 -6.74 -6.30 0.53
CA TYR A 2 -5.53 -5.68 1.10
C TYR A 2 -4.58 -6.76 1.64
N ALA A 3 -3.28 -6.49 1.54
CA ALA A 3 -2.22 -7.31 2.13
C ALA A 3 -1.25 -6.43 2.89
N LYS A 4 -0.70 -6.94 4.00
CA LYS A 4 0.22 -6.19 4.87
C LYS A 4 1.58 -6.86 4.90
N PHE A 5 2.64 -6.06 4.89
CA PHE A 5 4.01 -6.53 4.90
C PHE A 5 4.86 -5.73 5.88
N PRO A 6 5.80 -6.38 6.59
CA PRO A 6 6.73 -5.68 7.47
C PRO A 6 7.83 -4.93 6.70
N TYR A 7 8.06 -5.26 5.43
CA TYR A 7 9.11 -4.67 4.60
C TYR A 7 8.56 -4.18 3.26
N TYR A 8 8.98 -2.99 2.85
CA TYR A 8 8.55 -2.35 1.60
C TYR A 8 8.90 -3.18 0.36
N SER A 9 10.09 -3.78 0.32
CA SER A 9 10.53 -4.63 -0.80
C SER A 9 9.60 -5.81 -1.04
N ILE A 10 9.06 -6.42 0.02
CA ILE A 10 8.10 -7.52 -0.10
C ILE A 10 6.76 -7.01 -0.61
N ALA A 11 6.30 -5.86 -0.11
CA ALA A 11 5.09 -5.20 -0.61
C ALA A 11 5.20 -4.87 -2.10
N GLN A 12 6.36 -4.39 -2.56
CA GLN A 12 6.63 -4.14 -3.98
C GLN A 12 6.59 -5.41 -4.83
N MET A 13 7.25 -6.50 -4.39
CA MET A 13 7.20 -7.76 -5.14
C MET A 13 5.78 -8.31 -5.24
N TYR A 14 5.00 -8.23 -4.14
CA TYR A 14 3.60 -8.63 -4.15
C TYR A 14 2.79 -7.75 -5.10
N ALA A 15 2.95 -6.43 -5.05
CA ALA A 15 2.28 -5.50 -5.96
C ALA A 15 2.58 -5.80 -7.44
N LEU A 16 3.84 -6.09 -7.78
CA LEU A 16 4.25 -6.47 -9.13
C LEU A 16 3.69 -7.83 -9.59
N SER A 17 3.37 -8.72 -8.66
CA SER A 17 2.77 -10.02 -8.97
C SER A 17 1.27 -9.96 -9.28
N LEU A 18 0.62 -8.83 -9.01
CA LEU A 18 -0.80 -8.63 -9.24
C LEU A 18 -1.06 -8.07 -10.65
N ASN A 19 -2.07 -8.61 -11.31
CA ASN A 19 -2.54 -8.12 -12.62
C ASN A 19 -3.52 -6.93 -12.50
N THR A 20 -3.63 -6.34 -11.31
CA THR A 20 -4.58 -5.27 -11.01
C THR A 20 -3.85 -4.06 -10.45
N PRO A 21 -4.29 -2.83 -10.76
CA PRO A 21 -3.70 -1.63 -10.19
C PRO A 21 -3.82 -1.60 -8.66
N VAL A 22 -2.69 -1.39 -7.98
CA VAL A 22 -2.60 -1.33 -6.52
C VAL A 22 -1.73 -0.16 -6.07
N ALA A 23 -2.00 0.34 -4.87
CA ALA A 23 -1.17 1.34 -4.19
C ALA A 23 -0.47 0.70 -2.99
N ILE A 24 0.75 1.16 -2.68
CA ILE A 24 1.47 0.78 -1.47
C ILE A 24 1.43 1.95 -0.50
N MET A 25 0.83 1.75 0.66
CA MET A 25 0.64 2.77 1.69
C MET A 25 1.31 2.33 3.00
N LEU A 26 1.74 3.28 3.83
CA LEU A 26 2.21 3.01 5.18
C LEU A 26 1.03 3.16 6.16
N GLY A 27 0.66 2.07 6.82
CA GLY A 27 -0.42 2.08 7.81
C GLY A 27 0.02 2.66 9.15
N GLY A 28 -0.95 3.07 9.97
CA GLY A 28 -0.70 3.50 11.35
C GLY A 28 -0.14 2.39 12.26
N ASP A 29 -0.19 1.13 11.81
CA ASP A 29 0.45 -0.04 12.43
C ASP A 29 1.92 -0.22 12.03
N GLN A 30 2.51 0.75 11.33
CA GLN A 30 3.88 0.72 10.79
C GLN A 30 4.14 -0.42 9.79
N LEU A 31 3.08 -0.99 9.21
CA LEU A 31 3.19 -1.98 8.14
C LEU A 31 2.96 -1.34 6.78
N TYR A 32 3.49 -1.98 5.74
CA TYR A 32 3.23 -1.61 4.35
C TYR A 32 1.98 -2.33 3.85
N TRP A 33 0.99 -1.56 3.44
CA TRP A 33 -0.30 -2.05 2.97
C TRP A 33 -0.32 -1.96 1.45
N VAL A 34 -0.53 -3.09 0.80
CA VAL A 34 -0.85 -3.14 -0.62
C VAL A 34 -2.37 -3.17 -0.73
N VAL A 35 -2.94 -2.08 -1.24
CA VAL A 35 -4.39 -1.87 -1.34
C VAL A 35 -4.78 -1.69 -2.80
N ASP A 36 -6.05 -1.94 -3.09
CA ASP A 36 -6.63 -1.59 -4.38
C ASP A 36 -6.52 -0.08 -4.60
N GLN A 37 -5.98 0.33 -5.75
CA GLN A 37 -5.77 1.74 -6.07
C GLN A 37 -7.09 2.54 -6.05
N GLN A 38 -8.22 1.92 -6.41
CA GLN A 38 -9.53 2.59 -6.36
C GLN A 38 -9.99 2.92 -4.93
N LYS A 39 -9.41 2.26 -3.93
CA LYS A 39 -9.75 2.41 -2.50
C LYS A 39 -8.71 3.22 -1.72
N GLU A 40 -7.65 3.68 -2.38
CA GLU A 40 -6.56 4.45 -1.77
C GLU A 40 -7.08 5.59 -0.89
N PHE A 41 -8.03 6.38 -1.41
CA PHE A 41 -8.65 7.49 -0.66
C PHE A 41 -9.39 7.05 0.61
N GLU A 42 -9.98 5.85 0.63
CA GLU A 42 -10.60 5.28 1.84
C GLU A 42 -9.53 4.95 2.88
N TYR A 43 -8.39 4.42 2.43
CA TYR A 43 -7.27 4.06 3.30
C TYR A 43 -6.51 5.30 3.81
N GLU A 44 -6.46 6.38 3.04
CA GLU A 44 -5.94 7.68 3.50
C GLU A 44 -6.75 8.23 4.67
N ARG A 45 -8.08 8.14 4.59
CA ARG A 45 -8.98 8.64 5.63
C ARG A 45 -8.87 7.90 6.96
N ILE A 46 -8.38 6.67 6.95
CA ILE A 46 -8.14 5.88 8.17
C ILE A 46 -6.69 6.00 8.68
N GLY A 47 -5.90 6.91 8.10
CA GLY A 47 -4.55 7.24 8.56
C GLY A 47 -3.44 6.43 7.90
N CYS A 48 -3.70 5.75 6.78
CA CYS A 48 -2.61 5.25 5.94
C CYS A 48 -2.05 6.42 5.13
N SER A 49 -0.74 6.61 5.09
CA SER A 49 -0.13 7.60 4.20
C SER A 49 0.38 6.93 2.94
N LEU A 50 0.18 7.57 1.79
CA LEU A 50 1.01 7.24 0.64
C LEU A 50 2.47 7.41 1.06
N LEU A 51 3.29 6.41 0.73
CA LEU A 51 4.73 6.63 0.67
C LEU A 51 4.90 7.68 -0.42
N SER A 52 5.13 8.92 0.00
CA SER A 52 5.25 10.04 -0.93
C SER A 52 6.26 9.64 -2.00
N HIS A 53 5.88 9.80 -3.26
CA HIS A 53 6.83 9.84 -4.36
C HIS A 53 7.71 11.08 -4.14
N ALA A 54 8.65 10.99 -3.20
CA ALA A 54 9.77 11.91 -3.10
C ALA A 54 10.76 11.47 -4.17
N CYS A 55 10.52 11.93 -5.40
CA CYS A 55 11.58 12.08 -6.39
C CYS A 55 12.53 13.20 -5.97
#